data_AF-A0A9P7NGR4-F1
#
_entry.id   AF-A0A9P7NGR4-F1
#
_cell.length_a   1.000
_cell.length_b   1.000
_cell.length_c   1.000
_cell.angle_alpha   90.00
_cell.angle_beta   90.00
_cell.angle_gamma   90.00
#
_symmetry.space_group_name_H-M   'P 1'
#
loop_
_entity.id
_entity.type
_entity.pdbx_description
1 polymer ?
#
loop_
_entity_poly.entity_id
_entity_poly.type
_entity_poly.pdbx_seq_one_letter_code
_entity_poly.pdbx_strand_id
1 'polypeptide(L)'
;MVASSLMRAALRAPLLSPQARLFASSTRTLLPASLAGPLPSYFQKPKLPANTVVRFVPQQTAWIVERMGRFHRILDPGLAVMIPFLDRIAYVKSLKEVAIEIPSQSAITADNVTLDLDGVLFTRVFDAYKASSHFGSGCPCRNIQE
;
A
#
# COMPACT_ATOMS: atom_id res chain seq x y z
N MET A 1 -49.55 -15.26 -55.77
CA MET A 1 -48.28 -15.77 -56.32
C MET A 1 -47.15 -15.11 -55.52
N VAL A 2 -46.24 -15.74 -54.77
CA VAL A 2 -45.98 -17.08 -54.21
C VAL A 2 -45.07 -16.78 -53.00
N ALA A 3 -45.52 -17.02 -51.77
CA ALA A 3 -45.03 -18.04 -50.83
C ALA A 3 -43.54 -17.96 -50.38
N SER A 4 -43.38 -17.72 -49.07
CA SER A 4 -42.76 -18.63 -48.09
C SER A 4 -41.46 -19.40 -48.43
N SER A 5 -40.41 -19.19 -47.64
CA SER A 5 -39.46 -20.20 -47.06
C SER A 5 -38.30 -19.43 -46.40
N LEU A 6 -37.94 -19.52 -45.10
CA LEU A 6 -37.67 -20.64 -44.18
C LEU A 6 -36.67 -21.69 -44.71
N MET A 7 -35.41 -21.56 -44.29
CA MET A 7 -34.49 -22.62 -43.82
C MET A 7 -33.10 -21.97 -43.60
N ARG A 8 -32.52 -21.87 -42.40
CA ARG A 8 -32.18 -22.88 -41.38
C ARG A 8 -31.37 -24.05 -41.97
N ALA A 9 -30.05 -23.97 -41.86
CA ALA A 9 -29.11 -25.07 -41.54
C ALA A 9 -27.68 -24.50 -41.60
N ALA A 10 -27.06 -24.17 -40.47
CA ALA A 10 -26.38 -25.12 -39.59
C ALA A 10 -25.21 -25.83 -40.28
N LEU A 11 -24.00 -25.34 -40.05
CA LEU A 11 -22.80 -26.17 -39.98
C LEU A 11 -21.87 -25.61 -38.90
N ARG A 12 -21.90 -26.30 -37.76
CA ARG A 12 -20.79 -26.74 -36.89
C ARG A 12 -19.71 -25.70 -36.53
N ALA A 13 -19.33 -25.49 -35.28
CA ALA A 13 -19.66 -26.17 -34.03
C ALA A 13 -19.22 -25.28 -32.85
N PRO A 14 -19.85 -25.44 -31.68
CA PRO A 14 -19.42 -24.84 -30.43
C PRO A 14 -18.27 -25.68 -29.83
N LEU A 15 -17.29 -25.04 -29.19
CA LEU A 15 -16.58 -25.66 -28.09
C LEU A 15 -16.77 -24.80 -26.86
N LEU A 16 -17.89 -25.12 -26.22
CA LEU A 16 -18.38 -24.60 -24.97
C LEU A 16 -17.58 -25.24 -23.82
N SER A 17 -16.63 -24.49 -23.24
CA SER A 17 -16.30 -24.56 -21.79
C SER A 17 -15.88 -25.96 -21.26
N PRO A 18 -15.81 -26.23 -19.94
CA PRO A 18 -15.37 -25.44 -18.80
C PRO A 18 -14.27 -26.21 -18.03
N GLN A 19 -13.15 -25.58 -17.65
CA GLN A 19 -12.33 -26.11 -16.55
C GLN A 19 -12.42 -25.18 -15.34
N ALA A 20 -13.58 -25.25 -14.69
CA ALA A 20 -13.61 -25.12 -13.24
C ALA A 20 -13.10 -26.43 -12.62
N ARG A 21 -12.44 -26.31 -11.46
CA ARG A 21 -11.70 -27.32 -10.67
C ARG A 21 -10.27 -27.48 -11.19
N LEU A 22 -9.27 -26.96 -10.49
CA LEU A 22 -8.91 -27.46 -9.15
C LEU A 22 -8.79 -26.33 -8.11
N PHE A 23 -9.63 -26.44 -7.07
CA PHE A 23 -9.16 -26.09 -5.74
C PHE A 23 -7.99 -27.03 -5.44
N ALA A 24 -6.78 -26.51 -5.52
CA ALA A 24 -5.63 -27.07 -4.84
C ALA A 24 -4.87 -25.89 -4.24
N SER A 25 -5.11 -25.70 -2.94
CA SER A 25 -4.09 -25.36 -1.96
C SER A 25 -2.95 -24.46 -2.45
N SER A 26 -2.93 -23.21 -1.95
CA SER A 26 -1.71 -22.61 -1.37
C SER A 26 -0.38 -23.15 -1.92
N THR A 27 -0.15 -23.07 -3.21
CA THR A 27 1.17 -23.24 -3.78
C THR A 27 1.60 -21.83 -4.09
N ARG A 28 2.32 -21.26 -3.12
CA ARG A 28 3.19 -20.11 -3.33
C ARG A 28 3.91 -20.38 -4.65
N THR A 29 3.55 -19.67 -5.70
CA THR A 29 4.32 -19.62 -6.93
C THR A 29 5.69 -19.12 -6.50
N LEU A 30 6.65 -20.04 -6.39
CA LEU A 30 8.05 -19.72 -6.24
C LEU A 30 8.47 -19.12 -7.58
N LEU A 31 8.16 -17.83 -7.76
CA LEU A 31 8.86 -17.01 -8.74
C LEU A 31 10.35 -17.18 -8.46
N PRO A 32 11.17 -17.52 -9.46
CA PRO A 32 12.61 -17.65 -9.27
C PRO A 32 13.13 -16.35 -8.67
N ALA A 33 13.80 -16.45 -7.52
CA ALA A 33 14.26 -15.31 -6.72
C ALA A 33 15.26 -14.39 -7.46
N SER A 34 15.66 -14.73 -8.69
CA SER A 34 16.57 -13.96 -9.53
C SER A 34 15.91 -12.81 -10.30
N LEU A 35 14.58 -12.76 -10.41
CA LEU A 35 13.84 -11.65 -11.04
C LEU A 35 13.19 -10.70 -10.03
N ALA A 36 13.29 -11.00 -8.73
CA ALA A 36 12.85 -10.10 -7.68
C ALA A 36 13.92 -9.02 -7.48
N GLY A 37 13.82 -7.92 -8.24
CA GLY A 37 14.51 -6.68 -7.87
C GLY A 37 14.22 -6.35 -6.40
N PRO A 38 15.14 -5.69 -5.68
CA PRO A 38 14.92 -5.31 -4.29
C PRO A 38 13.60 -4.53 -4.20
N LEU A 39 12.67 -5.02 -3.37
CA LEU A 39 11.40 -4.34 -3.14
C LEU A 39 11.67 -2.88 -2.76
N PRO A 40 10.90 -1.92 -3.30
CA PRO A 40 11.07 -0.52 -2.94
C PRO A 40 10.93 -0.36 -1.43
N SER A 41 11.88 0.39 -0.86
CA SER A 41 12.07 0.58 0.59
C SER A 41 10.86 1.19 1.31
N TYR A 42 9.86 1.72 0.58
CA TYR A 42 8.60 2.22 1.12
C TYR A 42 7.81 1.17 1.93
N PHE A 43 7.87 -0.12 1.57
CA PHE A 43 7.11 -1.17 2.29
C PHE A 43 7.86 -1.78 3.48
N GLN A 44 9.13 -1.41 3.68
CA GLN A 44 9.92 -1.95 4.79
C GLN A 44 9.44 -1.33 6.10
N LYS A 45 8.77 -2.13 6.94
CA LYS A 45 8.37 -1.71 8.28
C LYS A 45 9.64 -1.47 9.11
N PRO A 46 9.91 -0.22 9.57
CA PRO A 46 11.07 0.04 10.40
C PRO A 46 10.96 -0.75 11.72
N LYS A 47 12.08 -1.31 12.17
CA LYS A 47 12.15 -1.93 13.50
C LYS A 47 11.97 -0.84 14.55
N LEU A 48 10.90 -0.94 15.33
CA LEU A 48 10.61 0.00 16.41
C LEU A 48 11.65 -0.18 17.54
N PRO A 49 12.15 0.90 18.15
CA PRO A 49 13.06 0.80 19.28
C PRO A 49 12.36 0.18 20.50
N ALA A 50 13.09 -0.64 21.25
CA ALA A 50 12.59 -1.21 22.51
C ALA A 50 12.33 -0.11 23.54
N ASN A 51 11.36 -0.31 24.42
CA ASN A 51 11.12 0.63 25.51
C ASN A 51 12.20 0.49 26.59
N THR A 52 12.72 1.62 27.03
CA THR A 52 13.61 1.72 28.19
C THR A 52 13.17 2.96 28.94
N VAL A 53 13.37 2.98 30.26
CA VAL A 53 12.86 4.04 31.16
C VAL A 53 13.20 5.44 30.63
N VAL A 54 14.41 5.60 30.09
CA VAL A 54 14.89 6.84 29.48
C VAL A 54 15.28 6.56 28.04
N ARG A 55 14.76 7.36 27.10
CA ARG A 55 15.12 7.32 25.69
C ARG A 55 15.38 8.72 25.16
N PHE A 56 16.42 8.83 24.35
CA PHE A 56 16.71 10.06 23.62
C PHE A 56 16.01 10.02 22.27
N VAL A 57 15.09 10.96 22.05
CA VAL A 57 14.36 11.11 20.80
C VAL A 57 15.20 11.98 19.87
N PRO A 58 15.59 11.47 18.68
CA PRO A 58 16.37 12.25 17.74
C PRO A 58 15.58 13.45 17.22
N GLN A 59 16.31 14.50 16.86
CA GLN A 59 15.71 15.70 16.26
C GLN A 59 14.91 15.36 14.99
N GLN A 60 13.88 16.17 14.72
CA GLN A 60 12.99 16.02 13.55
C GLN A 60 12.31 14.65 13.43
N THR A 61 12.07 13.98 14.56
CA THR A 61 11.35 12.71 14.63
C THR A 61 10.31 12.78 15.74
N ALA A 62 9.11 12.31 15.46
CA ALA A 62 8.01 12.20 16.42
C ALA A 62 7.78 10.73 16.76
N TRP A 63 7.75 10.40 18.06
CA TRP A 63 7.47 9.05 18.54
C TRP A 63 6.06 8.99 19.11
N ILE A 64 5.27 8.04 18.64
CA ILE A 64 3.90 7.83 19.09
C ILE A 64 3.91 6.75 20.14
N VAL A 65 3.45 7.11 21.34
CA VAL A 65 3.41 6.21 22.49
C VAL A 65 1.97 5.81 22.79
N GLU A 66 1.79 4.50 22.96
CA GLU A 66 0.54 3.87 23.33
C GLU A 66 0.64 3.27 24.73
N ARG A 67 -0.44 3.38 25.51
CA ARG A 67 -0.62 2.74 26.81
C ARG A 67 -1.72 1.69 26.70
N MET A 68 -1.38 0.43 26.94
CA MET A 68 -2.34 -0.69 26.91
C MET A 68 -3.20 -0.73 25.63
N GLY A 69 -2.59 -0.40 24.47
CA GLY A 69 -3.26 -0.39 23.17
C GLY A 69 -4.13 0.85 22.89
N ARG A 70 -4.07 1.89 23.73
CA ARG A 70 -4.65 3.21 23.44
C ARG A 70 -3.55 4.25 23.26
N PHE A 71 -3.78 5.22 22.38
CA PHE A 71 -2.90 6.37 22.24
C PHE A 71 -2.80 7.13 23.57
N HIS A 72 -1.57 7.44 24.00
CA HIS A 72 -1.31 8.21 25.21
C HIS A 72 -0.85 9.64 24.87
N ARG A 73 0.28 9.78 24.17
CA ARG A 73 0.83 11.07 23.74
C ARG A 73 1.88 10.91 22.65
N ILE A 74 2.21 12.02 21.99
CA ILE A 74 3.39 12.14 21.12
C ILE A 74 4.58 12.59 21.97
N LEU A 75 5.75 12.03 21.67
CA LEU A 75 7.04 12.44 22.21
C LEU A 75 7.72 13.33 21.17
N ASP A 76 7.89 14.59 21.57
CA ASP A 76 8.68 15.59 20.87
C ASP A 76 10.19 15.33 21.05
N PRO A 77 11.06 15.90 20.18
CA PRO A 77 12.50 15.68 20.25
C PRO A 77 13.09 16.12 21.58
N GLY A 78 13.93 15.26 22.18
CA GLY A 78 14.54 15.51 23.48
C GLY A 78 14.64 14.27 24.37
N LEU A 79 14.79 14.49 25.67
CA LEU A 79 14.83 13.42 26.66
C LEU A 79 13.40 13.00 27.01
N ALA A 80 13.03 11.78 26.63
CA ALA A 80 11.73 11.23 26.94
C ALA A 80 11.82 10.16 28.03
N VAL A 81 10.98 10.30 29.06
CA VAL A 81 10.81 9.33 30.13
C VAL A 81 9.49 8.60 29.93
N MET A 82 9.56 7.27 29.92
CA MET A 82 8.41 6.39 29.70
C MET A 82 8.47 5.20 30.65
N ILE A 83 7.30 4.67 31.01
CA ILE A 83 7.23 3.52 31.91
C ILE A 83 7.26 2.25 31.04
N PRO A 84 8.32 1.44 31.07
CA PRO A 84 8.51 0.33 30.12
C PRO A 84 7.47 -0.80 30.25
N PHE A 85 6.71 -0.84 31.33
CA PHE A 85 5.65 -1.83 31.49
C PHE A 85 4.31 -1.41 30.86
N LEU A 86 3.98 -0.12 30.93
CA LEU A 86 2.69 0.40 30.45
C LEU A 86 2.77 1.02 29.07
N ASP A 87 3.89 1.69 28.77
CA ASP A 87 4.07 2.52 27.58
C ASP A 87 4.87 1.75 26.52
N ARG A 88 4.34 1.72 25.29
CA ARG A 88 4.97 1.10 24.11
C ARG A 88 5.09 2.12 22.98
N ILE A 89 6.23 2.11 22.28
CA ILE A 89 6.43 2.91 21.07
C ILE A 89 5.80 2.16 19.90
N ALA A 90 4.69 2.66 19.38
CA ALA A 90 3.95 2.00 18.31
C ALA A 90 4.39 2.47 16.93
N TYR A 91 4.71 3.75 16.79
CA TYR A 91 5.12 4.34 15.52
C TYR A 91 6.23 5.37 15.73
N VAL A 92 7.22 5.33 14.84
CA VAL A 92 8.25 6.36 14.71
C VAL A 92 8.04 7.02 13.36
N LYS A 93 7.82 8.34 13.36
CA LYS A 93 7.59 9.12 12.14
C LYS A 93 8.62 10.23 12.05
N SER A 94 9.32 10.30 10.93
CA SER A 94 10.19 11.43 10.61
C SER A 94 9.34 12.62 10.18
N LEU A 95 9.66 13.81 10.70
CA LEU A 95 9.08 15.08 10.26
C LEU A 95 9.85 15.68 9.06
N LYS A 96 10.89 14.98 8.62
CA LYS A 96 11.68 15.32 7.44
C LYS A 96 10.85 15.12 6.17
N GLU A 97 11.14 15.93 5.17
CA GLU A 97 10.62 15.76 3.81
C GLU A 97 11.20 14.49 3.19
N VAL A 98 10.33 13.69 2.59
CA VAL A 98 10.69 12.46 1.89
C VAL A 98 10.24 12.57 0.44
N ALA A 99 11.17 12.28 -0.47
CA ALA A 99 10.89 12.12 -1.89
C ALA A 99 10.42 10.69 -2.15
N ILE A 100 9.24 10.57 -2.75
CA ILE A 100 8.68 9.30 -3.20
C ILE A 100 8.67 9.33 -4.72
N GLU A 101 9.39 8.40 -5.33
CA GLU A 101 9.36 8.19 -6.78
C GLU A 101 8.07 7.46 -7.15
N ILE A 102 7.27 8.05 -8.03
CA ILE A 102 6.09 7.41 -8.58
C ILE A 102 6.55 6.61 -9.79
N PRO A 103 6.22 5.31 -9.88
CA PRO A 103 6.59 4.52 -11.06
C PRO A 103 5.93 5.11 -12.31
N SER A 104 6.66 5.12 -13.41
CA SER A 104 6.21 5.57 -14.74
C SER A 104 4.85 4.96 -15.11
N GLN A 105 3.84 5.78 -15.37
CA GLN A 105 2.52 5.30 -15.83
C GLN A 105 2.28 5.75 -17.27
N SER A 106 1.92 4.81 -18.13
CA SER A 106 1.57 5.11 -19.52
C SER A 106 0.08 5.49 -19.61
N ALA A 107 -0.20 6.66 -20.17
CA ALA A 107 -1.54 7.19 -20.37
C ALA A 107 -1.81 7.44 -21.86
N ILE A 108 -3.04 7.15 -22.30
CA ILE A 108 -3.50 7.44 -23.67
C ILE A 108 -4.31 8.74 -23.64
N THR A 109 -3.89 9.73 -24.41
CA THR A 109 -4.60 11.00 -24.57
C THR A 109 -5.81 10.88 -25.51
N ALA A 110 -6.70 11.88 -25.51
CA ALA A 110 -7.87 11.91 -26.40
C ALA A 110 -7.49 11.87 -27.89
N ASP A 111 -6.27 12.31 -28.23
CA ASP A 111 -5.74 12.32 -29.59
C ASP A 111 -5.07 11.00 -30.01
N ASN A 112 -5.27 9.92 -29.24
CA ASN A 112 -4.72 8.59 -29.51
C ASN A 112 -3.18 8.56 -29.52
N VAL A 113 -2.55 9.38 -28.69
CA VAL A 113 -1.10 9.38 -28.44
C VAL A 113 -0.82 8.80 -27.05
N THR A 114 0.12 7.86 -26.98
CA THR A 114 0.64 7.29 -25.73
C THR A 114 1.70 8.21 -25.15
N LEU A 115 1.53 8.59 -23.89
CA LEU A 115 2.49 9.38 -23.13
C LEU A 115 2.89 8.61 -21.88
N ASP A 116 4.16 8.66 -21.52
CA ASP A 116 4.65 8.13 -20.25
C ASP A 116 4.80 9.28 -19.25
N LEU A 117 4.17 9.14 -18.09
CA LEU A 117 4.15 10.14 -17.03
C LEU A 117 5.05 9.70 -15.89
N ASP A 118 6.09 10.49 -15.64
CA ASP A 118 7.04 10.33 -14.54
C ASP A 118 6.96 11.50 -13.58
N GLY A 119 7.15 11.24 -12.28
CA GLY A 119 7.07 12.27 -11.27
C GLY A 119 7.72 11.91 -9.94
N VAL A 120 8.14 12.95 -9.23
CA VAL A 120 8.64 12.85 -7.85
C VAL A 120 7.69 13.60 -6.94
N LEU A 121 7.20 12.92 -5.92
CA LEU A 121 6.31 13.49 -4.91
C LEU A 121 7.10 13.82 -3.65
N PHE A 122 7.12 15.09 -3.27
CA PHE A 122 7.67 15.55 -1.99
C PHE A 122 6.57 15.56 -0.94
N THR A 123 6.72 14.74 0.10
CA THR A 123 5.75 14.67 1.22
C THR A 123 6.42 15.02 2.54
N ARG A 124 5.66 15.70 3.42
CA ARG A 124 6.04 15.92 4.82
C ARG A 124 4.86 15.72 5.74
N VAL A 125 5.13 15.17 6.92
CA VAL A 125 4.12 14.98 7.96
C VAL A 125 4.06 16.25 8.81
N PHE A 126 2.89 16.91 8.81
CA PHE A 126 2.64 18.09 9.63
C PHE A 126 2.16 17.73 11.05
N ASP A 127 1.29 16.73 11.16
CA ASP A 127 0.73 16.27 12.42
C ASP A 127 0.84 14.74 12.49
N ALA A 128 1.65 14.26 13.44
CA ALA A 128 1.89 12.84 13.64
C ALA A 128 0.69 12.12 14.27
N TYR A 129 -0.16 12.82 15.03
CA TYR A 129 -1.31 12.22 15.70
C TYR A 129 -2.33 11.74 14.68
N LYS A 130 -2.79 12.67 13.83
CA LYS A 130 -3.75 12.39 12.76
C LYS A 130 -3.24 11.36 11.75
N ALA A 131 -1.93 11.41 11.44
CA ALA A 131 -1.31 10.45 10.54
C ALA A 131 -1.32 9.02 11.11
N SER A 132 -1.20 8.87 12.43
CA SER A 132 -1.19 7.54 13.06
C SER A 132 -2.59 6.96 13.27
N SER A 133 -3.57 7.78 13.63
CA SER A 133 -4.93 7.32 13.96
C SER A 133 -5.69 6.79 12.75
N HIS A 134 -5.46 7.34 11.56
CA HIS A 134 -6.22 6.99 10.35
C HIS A 134 -5.53 5.98 9.42
N PHE A 135 -4.24 5.69 9.61
CA PHE A 135 -3.50 4.80 8.69
C PHE A 135 -3.66 3.30 9.02
N GLY A 136 -4.27 2.96 10.17
CA GLY A 136 -4.51 1.58 10.60
C GLY A 136 -5.74 0.91 9.96
N SER A 137 -6.71 1.70 9.49
CA SER A 137 -7.82 1.21 8.68
C SER A 137 -7.38 1.26 7.22
N GLY A 138 -7.02 0.11 6.65
CA GLY A 138 -6.49 0.00 5.29
C GLY A 138 -7.18 0.97 4.33
N CYS A 139 -6.40 1.89 3.76
CA CYS A 139 -6.92 2.84 2.79
C CYS A 139 -7.60 2.05 1.67
N PRO A 140 -8.91 2.24 1.46
CA PRO A 140 -9.53 1.69 0.28
C PRO A 140 -9.01 2.51 -0.90
N CYS A 141 -8.11 1.92 -1.68
CA CYS A 141 -7.82 2.39 -3.03
C CYS A 141 -9.05 2.13 -3.92
N ARG A 142 -10.14 2.85 -3.67
CA ARG A 142 -11.34 2.82 -4.51
C ARG A 142 -11.71 4.28 -4.79
N ASN A 143 -11.52 4.65 -6.05
CA ASN A 143 -11.82 5.93 -6.69
C ASN A 143 -10.76 7.04 -6.52
N ILE A 144 -9.62 6.85 -7.18
CA ILE A 144 -8.96 7.98 -7.85
C ILE A 144 -9.26 7.81 -9.34
N GLN A 145 -10.47 8.20 -9.72
CA GLN A 145 -10.85 8.66 -11.06
C GLN A 145 -12.06 9.58 -10.86
N GLU A 146 -11.78 10.88 -10.78
CA GLU A 146 -12.62 11.93 -11.35
C GLU A 146 -11.74 12.70 -12.33
#